data_AF-A0A0L6WTV8-F1
#
_entry.id   AF-A0A0L6WTV8-F1
#
_cell.length_a   1.000
_cell.length_b   1.000
_cell.length_c   1.000
_cell.angle_alpha   90.00
_cell.angle_beta   90.00
_cell.angle_gamma   90.00
#
_symmetry.space_group_name_H-M   'P 1'
#
loop_
_entity.id
_entity.type
_entity.pdbx_description
1 polymer ?
#
loop_
_entity_poly.entity_id
_entity_poly.type
_entity_poly.pdbx_seq_one_letter_code
_entity_poly.pdbx_strand_id
1 'polypeptide(L)' 'MALQKLIHPKFHVSLLCLYKASNNALFSNRAMPELYDFGTPDDQEWFIDDLVGHHWNGKDFEFEVCWSFGNTT' A
#
# COMPACT_ATOMS: atom_id res chain seq x y z
N MET A 1 2.76 -26.46 -12.70
CA MET A 1 2.71 -26.69 -11.23
C MET A 1 2.11 -25.44 -10.61
N ALA A 2 0.89 -25.52 -10.07
CA ALA A 2 0.18 -24.36 -9.51
C ALA A 2 0.45 -24.25 -8.01
N LEU A 3 0.89 -23.08 -7.54
CA LEU A 3 1.12 -22.78 -6.13
C LEU A 3 -0.24 -22.77 -5.41
N GLN A 4 -0.50 -23.77 -4.58
CA GLN A 4 -1.73 -23.85 -3.78
C GLN A 4 -1.67 -22.73 -2.73
N LYS A 5 -2.42 -21.65 -2.96
CA LYS A 5 -2.51 -20.55 -1.98
C LYS A 5 -3.25 -21.08 -0.74
N LEU A 6 -2.55 -21.13 0.40
CA LEU A 6 -3.09 -21.47 1.73
C LEU A 6 -3.99 -20.34 2.26
N ILE A 7 -5.03 -20.01 1.50
CA ILE A 7 -6.05 -19.05 1.94
C ILE A 7 -7.15 -19.86 2.61
N HIS A 8 -7.16 -19.84 3.94
CA HIS A 8 -8.23 -20.47 4.71
C HIS A 8 -9.43 -19.52 4.76
N PRO A 9 -10.63 -19.94 4.31
CA PRO A 9 -11.83 -19.10 4.33
C PRO A 9 -12.43 -18.89 5.73
N LYS A 10 -11.72 -19.34 6.78
CA LYS A 10 -12.17 -19.29 8.16
C LYS A 10 -11.15 -18.54 9.01
N PHE A 11 -11.62 -17.48 9.66
CA PHE A 11 -10.83 -16.74 10.61
C PHE A 11 -10.71 -17.55 11.92
N HIS A 12 -9.47 -17.85 12.32
CA HIS A 12 -9.19 -18.58 13.56
C HIS A 12 -8.79 -17.60 14.66
N VAL A 13 -9.76 -17.27 15.54
CA VAL A 13 -9.55 -16.36 16.69
C VAL A 13 -8.40 -16.80 17.62
N SER A 14 -8.10 -18.10 17.66
CA SER A 14 -6.98 -18.67 18.43
C SER A 14 -5.59 -18.32 17.89
N LEU A 15 -5.51 -17.81 16.65
CA LEU A 15 -4.26 -17.33 16.05
C LEU A 15 -4.04 -15.84 16.26
N LEU A 16 -4.97 -15.14 16.94
CA LEU A 16 -4.78 -13.75 17.29
C LEU A 16 -3.61 -13.62 18.26
N CYS A 17 -2.65 -12.77 17.90
CA CYS A 17 -1.64 -12.31 18.82
C CYS A 17 -2.19 -11.14 19.64
N LEU A 18 -1.83 -11.06 20.92
CA LEU A 18 -2.19 -9.92 21.77
C LEU A 18 -1.55 -8.65 21.18
N TYR A 19 -2.30 -7.53 21.20
CA TYR A 19 -1.77 -6.26 20.74
C TYR A 19 -0.50 -5.89 21.52
N LYS A 20 0.59 -5.66 20.79
CA LYS A 20 1.85 -5.14 21.32
C LYS A 20 2.06 -3.74 20.77
N ALA A 21 2.00 -2.74 21.65
CA ALA A 21 2.28 -1.37 21.28
C ALA A 21 3.68 -1.26 20.66
N SER A 22 3.79 -0.46 19.60
CA SER A 22 5.09 -0.20 18.97
C SER A 22 5.96 0.65 19.88
N ASN A 23 7.27 0.42 19.85
CA ASN A 23 8.21 1.23 20.62
C ASN A 23 8.48 2.55 19.90
N ASN A 24 7.82 3.62 20.36
CA ASN A 24 7.95 4.96 19.78
C ASN A 24 9.36 5.55 19.93
N ALA A 25 10.19 5.09 20.86
CA ALA A 25 11.57 5.53 20.97
C ALA A 25 12.44 4.95 19.85
N LEU A 26 12.18 3.70 19.45
CA LEU A 26 12.88 3.05 18.33
C LEU A 26 12.34 3.50 16.97
N PHE A 27 11.07 3.88 16.91
CA PHE A 27 10.39 4.34 15.69
C PHE A 27 9.82 5.74 15.90
N SER A 28 10.72 6.67 16.19
CA SER A 28 10.38 8.08 16.34
C SER A 28 9.94 8.64 14.98
N ASN A 29 8.86 9.42 14.96
CA ASN A 29 8.30 10.06 13.77
C ASN A 29 7.60 9.10 12.77
N ARG A 30 6.29 8.95 12.94
CA ARG A 30 5.37 8.32 11.95
C ARG A 30 4.52 9.35 11.21
N ALA A 31 4.78 10.65 11.41
CA ALA A 31 4.22 11.63 10.48
C ALA A 31 4.80 11.28 9.11
N MET A 32 3.93 11.22 8.10
CA MET A 32 4.26 10.85 6.72
C MET A 32 5.65 11.39 6.36
N PRO A 33 6.64 10.53 6.03
CA PRO A 33 7.99 10.99 5.82
C PRO A 33 7.97 12.03 4.70
N GLU A 34 8.73 13.12 4.87
CA GLU A 34 9.13 13.93 3.73
C GLU A 34 9.59 12.99 2.61
N LEU A 35 9.14 13.30 1.39
CA LEU A 35 9.40 12.51 0.20
C LEU A 35 10.89 12.17 0.15
N TYR A 36 11.20 10.88 0.07
CA TYR A 36 12.57 10.41 0.03
C TYR A 36 13.21 10.90 -1.27
N ASP A 37 14.17 11.84 -1.18
CA ASP A 37 14.89 12.36 -2.34
C ASP A 37 15.88 11.30 -2.85
N PHE A 38 15.51 10.63 -3.94
CA PHE A 38 16.32 9.59 -4.57
C PHE A 38 17.52 10.11 -5.37
N GLY A 39 17.70 11.43 -5.48
CA GLY A 39 18.68 12.03 -6.39
C GLY A 39 18.19 11.94 -7.83
N THR A 40 18.08 13.09 -8.47
CA THR A 40 17.33 13.32 -9.72
C THR A 40 17.90 12.54 -10.92
N PRO A 41 17.08 11.80 -11.68
CA PRO A 41 17.11 11.82 -13.13
C PRO A 41 16.09 12.86 -13.62
N ASP A 42 16.42 13.56 -14.72
CA ASP A 42 15.65 14.63 -15.38
C ASP A 42 14.27 14.19 -15.93
N ASP A 43 13.84 12.99 -15.59
CA ASP A 43 12.60 12.37 -16.01
C ASP A 43 11.58 12.62 -14.89
N GLN A 44 10.60 13.49 -15.15
CA GLN A 44 9.58 13.89 -14.19
C GLN A 44 8.92 12.67 -13.52
N GLU A 45 9.32 12.35 -12.29
CA GLU A 45 8.75 11.27 -11.49
C GLU A 45 7.29 11.62 -11.16
N TRP A 46 6.34 10.83 -11.68
CA TRP A 46 4.91 11.01 -11.39
C TRP A 46 4.57 10.33 -10.07
N PHE A 47 4.06 11.10 -9.13
CA PHE A 47 3.69 10.61 -7.80
C PHE A 47 2.20 10.29 -7.73
N ILE A 48 1.88 9.26 -6.97
CA ILE A 48 0.53 8.89 -6.60
C ILE A 48 0.23 9.55 -5.25
N ASP A 49 -0.80 10.38 -5.21
CA ASP A 49 -1.27 11.02 -3.98
C ASP A 49 -2.18 10.07 -3.19
N ASP A 50 -3.13 9.43 -3.89
CA ASP A 50 -4.10 8.55 -3.24
C ASP A 50 -4.62 7.45 -4.17
N LEU A 51 -5.10 6.37 -3.56
CA LEU A 51 -5.79 5.28 -4.25
C LEU A 51 -7.29 5.41 -3.98
N VAL A 52 -8.02 5.96 -4.93
CA VAL A 52 -9.44 6.31 -4.75
C VAL A 52 -10.39 5.14 -5.00
N GLY A 53 -9.95 4.12 -5.74
CA GLY A 53 -10.83 3.04 -6.13
C GLY A 53 -10.09 1.81 -6.65
N HIS A 54 -10.87 0.74 -6.81
CA HIS A 54 -10.45 -0.44 -7.56
C HIS A 54 -11.68 -1.11 -8.15
N HIS A 55 -11.51 -1.76 -9.29
CA HIS A 55 -12.57 -2.51 -9.93
C HIS A 55 -12.01 -3.68 -10.75
N TRP A 56 -12.90 -4.63 -11.09
CA TRP A 56 -12.56 -5.74 -11.96
C TRP A 56 -12.97 -5.42 -13.39
N ASN A 57 -12.01 -5.47 -14.31
CA ASN A 57 -12.26 -5.38 -15.74
C ASN A 57 -12.06 -6.78 -16.36
N GLY A 58 -13.13 -7.57 -16.33
CA GLY A 58 -13.08 -8.96 -16.77
C GLY A 58 -12.22 -9.84 -15.87
N LYS A 59 -11.00 -10.18 -16.34
CA LYS A 59 -10.02 -10.97 -15.57
C LYS A 59 -8.96 -10.10 -14.88
N ASP A 60 -8.89 -8.83 -15.26
CA ASP A 60 -7.87 -7.90 -14.78
C ASP A 60 -8.41 -7.09 -13.61
N PHE A 61 -7.54 -6.82 -12.65
CA PHE A 61 -7.87 -6.01 -11.47
C PHE A 61 -7.20 -4.65 -11.62
N GLU A 62 -8.02 -3.63 -11.76
CA GLU A 62 -7.59 -2.26 -12.03
C GLU A 62 -7.78 -1.38 -10.80
N PHE A 63 -6.89 -0.40 -10.67
CA PHE A 63 -6.86 0.57 -9.58
C PHE A 63 -7.11 1.95 -10.16
N GLU A 64 -7.95 2.72 -9.48
CA GLU A 64 -8.18 4.12 -9.80
C GLU A 64 -7.27 4.96 -8.88
N VAL A 65 -6.43 5.78 -9.52
CA VAL A 65 -5.29 6.44 -8.89
C VAL A 65 -5.43 7.94 -9.05
N CYS A 66 -5.32 8.67 -7.94
CA CYS A 66 -5.14 10.12 -7.95
C CYS A 66 -3.66 10.45 -8.02
N TRP A 67 -3.27 11.17 -9.07
CA TRP A 67 -1.92 11.66 -9.27
C TRP A 67 -1.67 12.96 -8.52
N SER A 68 -0.40 13.26 -8.21
CA SER A 68 0.02 14.52 -7.60
C SER A 68 -0.29 15.77 -8.41
N PHE A 69 -0.62 15.61 -9.69
CA PHE A 69 -1.08 16.70 -10.56
C PHE A 69 -2.62 16.92 -10.49
N GLY A 70 -3.33 16.18 -9.65
CA GLY A 70 -4.77 16.29 -9.43
C GLY A 70 -5.64 15.55 -10.46
N ASN A 71 -5.04 14.84 -11.42
CA ASN A 71 -5.77 13.98 -12.34
C ASN A 71 -6.06 12.62 -11.69
N THR A 72 -7.14 11.97 -12.11
CA THR A 72 -7.49 10.60 -11.71
C THR A 72 -7.53 9.70 -12.94
N THR A 73 -6.89 8.54 -12.88
CA THR A 73 -6.92 7.52 -13.95
C THR A 73 -7.14 6.13 -13.38
#